data_AF-A0A1X1MGH7-F1
#
_entry.id   AF-A0A1X1MGH7-F1
#
_cell.length_a   1.000
_cell.length_b   1.000
_cell.length_c   1.000
_cell.angle_alpha   90.00
_cell.angle_beta   90.00
_cell.angle_gamma   90.00
#
_symmetry.space_group_name_H-M   'P 1'
#
loop_
_entity.id
_entity.type
_entity.pdbx_description
1 polymer ?
#
loop_
_entity_poly.entity_id
_entity_poly.type
_entity_poly.pdbx_seq_one_letter_code
_entity_poly.pdbx_strand_id
1 'polypeptide(L)' 'MKILVRYEDDRGPSATIASPDVLRNADLPALASRLLRMLPAVERVQIFDGERPVADTASRGQGEVSRGSCRSSG' A
#
# COMPACT_ATOMS: atom_id res chain seq x y z
N MET A 1 -5.45 10.65 0.13
CA MET A 1 -4.91 9.27 0.01
C MET A 1 -5.90 8.41 -0.74
N LYS A 2 -5.42 7.40 -1.48
CA LYS A 2 -6.24 6.49 -2.27
C LYS A 2 -5.95 5.05 -1.88
N ILE A 3 -6.99 4.27 -1.61
CA ILE A 3 -6.90 2.83 -1.36
C ILE A 3 -7.49 2.12 -2.57
N LEU A 4 -6.69 1.28 -3.21
CA LEU A 4 -7.09 0.43 -4.32
C LEU A 4 -7.20 -1.00 -3.82
N VAL A 5 -8.34 -1.63 -4.06
CA VAL A 5 -8.65 -3.00 -3.68
C VAL A 5 -8.91 -3.80 -4.95
N ARG A 6 -8.13 -4.86 -5.17
CA ARG A 6 -8.33 -5.81 -6.27
C ARG A 6 -8.95 -7.08 -5.71
N TYR A 7 -10.04 -7.50 -6.31
CA TYR A 7 -10.73 -8.72 -5.94
C TYR A 7 -10.20 -9.90 -6.79
N GLU A 8 -10.27 -11.12 -6.24
CA GLU A 8 -9.94 -12.35 -6.97
C GLU A 8 -10.99 -12.71 -8.04
N ASP A 9 -12.20 -12.17 -7.89
CA ASP A 9 -13.32 -12.36 -8.82
C ASP A 9 -13.28 -11.34 -9.97
N ASP A 10 -14.11 -11.51 -11.00
CA ASP A 10 -14.20 -10.60 -12.17
C ASP A 10 -14.75 -9.20 -11.81
N ARG A 11 -14.99 -8.94 -10.52
CA ARG A 11 -15.24 -7.61 -9.97
C ARG A 11 -13.98 -6.78 -10.15
N GLY A 12 -13.97 -5.98 -11.22
CA GLY A 12 -12.91 -5.01 -11.51
C GLY A 12 -12.47 -4.19 -10.28
N PRO A 13 -11.27 -3.61 -10.32
CA PRO A 13 -10.65 -2.99 -9.16
C PRO A 13 -11.53 -1.87 -8.57
N SER A 14 -11.71 -1.88 -7.25
CA SER A 14 -12.43 -0.82 -6.54
C SER A 14 -11.45 0.15 -5.93
N ALA A 15 -11.66 1.45 -6.17
CA ALA A 15 -10.85 2.52 -5.60
C ALA A 15 -11.69 3.34 -4.62
N THR A 16 -11.21 3.49 -3.40
CA THR A 16 -11.79 4.36 -2.38
C THR A 16 -10.83 5.49 -2.06
N ILE A 17 -11.35 6.72 -2.01
CA ILE A 17 -10.59 7.89 -1.57
C ILE A 17 -10.81 8.03 -0.07
N ALA A 18 -9.71 7.99 0.68
CA ALA A 18 -9.73 8.19 2.13
C ALA A 18 -9.10 9.55 2.45
N SER A 19 -9.71 10.25 3.40
CA SER A 19 -9.18 11.52 3.90
C SER A 19 -7.76 11.31 4.44
N PRO A 20 -6.77 12.07 3.97
CA PRO A 20 -5.38 11.91 4.39
C PRO A 20 -5.21 12.08 5.90
N ASP A 21 -6.00 12.95 6.55
CA ASP A 21 -5.97 13.15 8.00
C ASP A 21 -6.30 11.89 8.81
N VAL A 22 -7.19 11.02 8.30
CA VAL A 22 -7.59 9.77 8.96
C VAL A 22 -6.46 8.74 8.90
N LEU A 23 -5.64 8.81 7.86
CA LEU A 23 -4.57 7.84 7.58
C LEU A 23 -3.17 8.36 7.95
N ARG A 24 -3.03 9.65 8.28
CA ARG A 24 -1.75 10.30 8.58
C ARG A 24 -0.98 9.65 9.74
N ASN A 25 -1.70 9.13 10.73
CA ASN A 25 -1.12 8.45 11.89
C ASN A 25 -1.33 6.92 11.84
N ALA A 26 -1.92 6.40 10.77
CA ALA A 26 -2.20 4.98 10.65
C ALA A 26 -0.96 4.24 10.13
N ASP A 27 -0.73 3.04 10.65
CA ASP A 27 0.23 2.11 10.06
C ASP A 27 -0.35 1.57 8.75
N LEU A 28 0.04 2.19 7.62
CA LEU A 28 -0.50 1.89 6.30
C LEU A 28 -0.20 0.44 5.85
N PRO A 29 1.03 -0.09 6.03
CA PRO A 29 1.30 -1.51 5.76
C PRO A 29 0.44 -2.47 6.59
N ALA A 30 0.28 -2.20 7.89
CA ALA A 30 -0.56 -3.03 8.76
C ALA A 30 -2.04 -2.90 8.39
N LEU A 31 -2.49 -1.71 7.99
CA LEU A 31 -3.85 -1.46 7.49
C LEU A 31 -4.12 -2.26 6.21
N ALA A 32 -3.21 -2.23 5.23
CA ALA A 32 -3.34 -3.00 3.99
C ALA A 32 -3.42 -4.51 4.27
N SER A 33 -2.55 -5.01 5.15
CA SER A 33 -2.55 -6.42 5.59
C SER A 33 -3.81 -6.81 6.37
N ARG A 34 -4.39 -5.86 7.13
CA ARG A 34 -5.65 -6.06 7.84
C ARG A 34 -6.82 -6.10 6.86
N LEU A 35 -6.86 -5.22 5.87
CA LEU A 35 -7.89 -5.20 4.83
C LEU A 35 -7.88 -6.51 4.03
N LEU A 36 -6.70 -7.01 3.64
CA LEU A 36 -6.56 -8.29 2.96
C LEU A 36 -7.12 -9.46 3.78
N ARG A 37 -6.91 -9.47 5.10
CA ARG A 37 -7.42 -10.52 5.99
C ARG A 37 -8.92 -10.40 6.30
N MET A 38 -9.46 -9.18 6.30
CA MET A 38 -10.88 -8.94 6.59
C MET A 38 -11.79 -9.15 5.38
N LEU A 39 -11.25 -9.03 4.16
CA LEU A 39 -12.00 -9.12 2.92
C LEU A 39 -11.64 -10.42 2.19
N PRO A 40 -12.46 -11.49 2.30
CA PRO A 40 -12.09 -12.82 1.82
C PRO A 40 -12.02 -12.95 0.29
N ALA A 41 -12.52 -11.96 -0.46
CA ALA A 41 -12.49 -11.94 -1.92
C ALA A 41 -11.41 -11.01 -2.48
N VAL A 42 -10.54 -10.45 -1.63
CA VAL A 42 -9.52 -9.47 -2.04
C VAL A 42 -8.20 -10.18 -2.24
N GLU A 43 -7.64 -10.05 -3.45
CA GLU A 43 -6.32 -10.56 -3.82
C GLU A 43 -5.22 -9.61 -3.35
N ARG A 44 -5.46 -8.31 -3.51
CA ARG A 44 -4.42 -7.29 -3.34
C ARG A 44 -4.99 -5.97 -2.87
N VAL A 45 -4.31 -5.36 -1.90
CA VAL A 45 -4.59 -4.01 -1.42
C VAL A 45 -3.36 -3.13 -1.66
N GLN A 46 -3.58 -2.00 -2.31
CA GLN A 46 -2.56 -0.98 -2.55
C GLN A 46 -3.02 0.36 -1.97
N ILE A 47 -2.16 1.01 -1.19
CA ILE A 47 -2.42 2.33 -0.63
C ILE A 47 -1.46 3.32 -1.29
N PHE A 48 -2.02 4.43 -1.74
CA PHE A 48 -1.31 5.52 -2.40
C PHE A 48 -1.44 6.82 -1.60
N ASP A 49 -0.32 7.53 -1.50
CA ASP A 49 -0.28 8.92 -1.09
C ASP A 49 0.03 9.80 -2.31
N GLY A 50 -1.00 10.52 -2.78
CA GLY A 50 -1.00 11.07 -4.13
C GLY A 50 -0.84 9.97 -5.19
N GLU A 51 0.20 10.08 -6.01
CA GLU A 51 0.57 9.10 -7.05
C GLU A 51 1.59 8.05 -6.56
N ARG A 52 2.10 8.18 -5.33
CA ARG A 52 3.14 7.29 -4.81
C ARG A 52 2.52 6.09 -4.06
N PRO A 53 2.85 4.85 -4.42
CA PRO A 53 2.45 3.69 -3.63
C PRO A 53 3.23 3.69 -2.31
N VAL A 54 2.53 3.62 -1.19
CA VAL A 54 3.11 3.62 0.17
C VAL A 54 2.91 2.29 0.89
N ALA A 55 1.93 1.47 0.45
CA ALA A 55 1.78 0.10 0.90
C ALA A 55 1.20 -0.77 -0.23
N ASP A 56 1.67 -2.01 -0.32
CA ASP A 56 1.19 -2.99 -1.31
C ASP A 56 1.32 -4.40 -0.75
N THR A 57 0.21 -5.12 -0.68
CA THR A 57 0.19 -6.49 -0.13
C THR A 57 0.68 -7.57 -1.10
N ALA A 58 0.78 -7.28 -2.41
CA ALA A 58 1.36 -8.23 -3.37
C ALA A 58 2.90 -8.17 -3.40
N SER A 59 3.49 -7.15 -2.80
CA SER A 59 4.94 -7.03 -2.70
C SER A 59 5.46 -7.99 -1.63
N ARG A 60 5.61 -9.27 -1.98
CA ARG A 60 6.59 -10.15 -1.32
C ARG A 60 7.98 -9.56 -1.61
N GLY A 61 8.46 -8.68 -0.74
CA GLY A 61 9.85 -8.23 -0.77
C GLY A 61 10.08 -6.77 -1.14
N GLN A 62 9.39 -5.82 -0.50
CA GLN A 62 9.92 -4.44 -0.38
C GLN A 62 10.40 -4.16 1.04
N GLY A 63 11.24 -5.08 1.51
CA GLY A 63 12.12 -4.91 2.65
C GLY A 63 13.56 -4.96 2.18
N GLU A 64 13.96 -4.12 1.21
CA GLU A 64 15.37 -3.81 1.00
C GLU A 64 15.58 -2.31 1.15
N VAL A 65 15.64 -1.95 2.44
CA VAL A 65 16.46 -0.90 3.04
C VAL A 65 17.21 0.01 2.04
N SER A 66 16.69 1.22 1.83
CA SER A 66 17.53 2.40 1.61
C SER A 66 18.43 2.57 2.83
N ARG A 67 19.62 1.97 2.82
CA ARG A 67 20.66 2.20 3.83
C ARG A 67 22.00 2.53 3.17
N GLY A 68 22.29 3.83 3.14
CA GLY A 68 23.64 4.40 3.10
C GLY A 68 24.35 4.30 1.75
N SER A 69 25.31 5.14 1.40
CA SER A 69 25.96 6.22 2.13
C SER A 69 26.77 7.03 1.12
N CYS A 70 26.71 8.35 1.26
CA CYS A 70 27.75 9.36 1.04
C CYS A 70 28.90 9.13 0.01
N ARG A 71 29.05 10.14 -0.89
CA ARG A 71 30.29 10.77 -1.40
C ARG A 71 31.41 9.84 -1.94
N SER A 72 31.94 10.06 -3.14
CA SER A 72 32.86 11.18 -3.41
C SER A 72 33.12 11.31 -4.91
N SER A 73 33.16 12.55 -5.39
CA SER A 73 33.80 12.91 -6.65
C SER A 73 35.32 12.74 -6.49
N GLY A 74 35.97 12.13 -7.49
CA GLY A 74 37.41 12.07 -7.68
C GLY A 74 37.71 12.03 -9.15
#